data_AF-A0A818J422-F1
#
_entry.id   AF-A0A818J422-F1
#
_cell.length_a   1.000
_cell.length_b   1.000
_cell.length_c   1.000
_cell.angle_alpha   90.00
_cell.angle_beta   90.00
_cell.angle_gamma   90.00
#
_symmetry.space_group_name_H-M   'P 1'
#
loop_
_entity.id
_entity.type
_entity.pdbx_description
1 polymer ?
#
loop_
_entity_poly.entity_id
_entity_poly.type
_entity_poly.pdbx_seq_one_letter_code
_entity_poly.pdbx_strand_id
1 'polypeptide(L)' 'PKLGNKKVASLIHCNAKTVRYWRARWKETKDLSDQTQSGRPRSTTAAKDEMILSELEENENPTSETITLGLNRKK' A
#
# COMPACT_ATOMS: atom_id res chain seq x y z
N PRO A 1 -28.41 -23.85 -11.64
CA PRO A 1 -27.59 -23.65 -12.85
C PRO A 1 -26.23 -23.01 -12.53
N LYS A 2 -25.10 -23.63 -12.95
CA LYS A 2 -23.78 -23.00 -12.85
C LYS A 2 -23.68 -21.90 -13.92
N LEU A 3 -23.66 -20.63 -13.51
CA LEU A 3 -23.44 -19.53 -14.44
C LEU A 3 -22.02 -19.62 -15.03
N GLY A 4 -21.91 -19.77 -16.35
CA GLY A 4 -20.64 -19.75 -17.05
C GLY A 4 -19.95 -18.37 -16.97
N ASN A 5 -18.63 -18.32 -17.16
CA ASN A 5 -17.84 -17.09 -16.99
C ASN A 5 -18.36 -15.92 -17.85
N LYS A 6 -18.79 -16.19 -19.09
CA LYS A 6 -19.35 -15.15 -19.98
C LYS A 6 -20.63 -14.54 -19.42
N LYS A 7 -21.51 -15.35 -18.82
CA LYS A 7 -22.78 -14.88 -18.26
C LYS A 7 -22.54 -14.06 -17.00
N VAL A 8 -21.63 -14.51 -16.12
CA VAL A 8 -21.22 -13.73 -14.94
C VAL A 8 -20.60 -12.40 -15.37
N ALA A 9 -19.66 -12.43 -16.31
CA ALA A 9 -18.98 -11.24 -16.81
C ALA A 9 -19.95 -10.20 -17.39
N SER A 10 -20.96 -10.65 -18.13
CA SER A 10 -22.03 -9.79 -18.64
C SER A 10 -22.89 -9.16 -17.54
N LEU A 11 -23.11 -9.86 -16.43
CA LEU A 11 -23.92 -9.36 -15.30
C LEU A 11 -23.20 -8.30 -14.48
N ILE A 12 -21.87 -8.41 -14.37
CA ILE A 12 -21.04 -7.50 -13.56
C ILE A 12 -20.22 -6.52 -14.42
N HIS A 13 -20.53 -6.42 -15.71
CA HIS A 13 -19.89 -5.52 -16.67
C HIS A 13 -18.36 -5.61 -16.69
N CYS A 14 -17.81 -6.82 -16.65
CA CYS A 14 -16.36 -7.05 -16.68
C CYS A 14 -15.96 -8.00 -17.81
N ASN A 15 -14.65 -8.21 -17.98
CA ASN A 15 -14.15 -9.21 -18.92
C ASN A 15 -14.33 -10.64 -18.35
N ALA A 16 -14.68 -11.61 -19.21
CA ALA A 16 -14.75 -13.02 -18.82
C ALA A 16 -13.41 -13.59 -18.34
N LYS A 17 -12.28 -13.03 -18.77
CA LYS A 17 -10.94 -13.35 -18.25
C LYS A 17 -10.81 -13.00 -16.77
N THR A 18 -11.36 -11.86 -16.34
CA THR A 18 -11.39 -11.43 -14.93
C THR A 18 -12.17 -12.42 -14.07
N VAL A 19 -13.35 -12.85 -14.52
CA VAL A 19 -14.14 -13.87 -13.81
C VAL A 19 -13.39 -15.20 -13.71
N ARG A 20 -12.71 -15.63 -14.77
CA ARG A 20 -11.87 -16.84 -14.75
C ARG A 20 -10.76 -16.72 -13.70
N TYR A 21 -10.08 -15.57 -13.65
CA TYR A 21 -9.02 -15.28 -12.70
C TYR A 21 -9.52 -15.34 -11.25
N TRP A 22 -10.61 -14.64 -10.93
CA TRP A 22 -11.22 -14.67 -9.60
C TRP A 22 -11.62 -16.08 -9.18
N ARG A 23 -12.22 -16.87 -10.07
CA ARG A 23 -12.58 -18.27 -9.76
C ARG A 23 -11.36 -19.15 -9.48
N ALA A 24 -10.25 -18.93 -10.18
CA ALA A 24 -9.01 -19.65 -9.92
C ALA A 24 -8.44 -19.27 -8.55
N ARG A 25 -8.27 -17.97 -8.29
CA ARG A 25 -7.82 -17.44 -7.00
C ARG A 25 -8.68 -17.93 -5.85
N TRP A 26 -10.00 -17.86 -5.96
CA TRP A 26 -10.93 -18.36 -4.92
C TRP A 26 -10.81 -19.87 -4.67
N LYS A 27 -10.46 -20.68 -5.67
CA LYS A 27 -10.23 -22.11 -5.46
C LYS A 27 -8.96 -22.37 -4.65
N GLU A 28 -7.94 -21.55 -4.85
CA GLU A 28 -6.62 -21.66 -4.21
C GLU A 28 -6.62 -21.08 -2.79
N THR A 29 -7.08 -19.83 -2.63
CA THR A 29 -6.93 -19.07 -1.39
C THR A 29 -8.23 -18.91 -0.60
N LYS A 30 -9.39 -19.21 -1.21
CA LYS A 30 -10.72 -18.84 -0.68
C LYS A 30 -10.83 -17.35 -0.36
N ASP A 31 -10.10 -16.52 -1.11
CA ASP A 31 -10.06 -15.08 -0.91
C ASP A 31 -10.06 -14.32 -2.25
N LEU A 32 -10.86 -13.26 -2.31
CA LEU A 32 -10.94 -12.31 -3.43
C LEU A 32 -10.58 -10.88 -3.01
N SER A 33 -10.13 -10.68 -1.77
CA SER A 33 -9.68 -9.38 -1.30
C SER A 33 -8.55 -8.83 -2.18
N ASP A 34 -8.53 -7.51 -2.31
CA ASP A 34 -7.42 -6.83 -2.96
C ASP A 34 -6.17 -7.00 -2.10
N GLN A 35 -5.09 -7.41 -2.73
CA GLN A 35 -3.81 -7.51 -2.05
C GLN A 35 -3.27 -6.10 -1.81
N THR A 36 -2.61 -5.92 -0.67
CA THR A 36 -1.82 -4.72 -0.42
C THR A 36 -0.84 -4.51 -1.55
N GLN A 37 -0.85 -3.33 -2.17
CA GLN A 37 0.09 -3.01 -3.24
C GLN A 37 1.51 -3.18 -2.74
N SER A 38 2.35 -3.88 -3.49
CA SER A 38 3.79 -3.95 -3.23
C SER A 38 4.43 -2.62 -3.61
N GLY A 39 4.32 -1.62 -2.72
CA GLY A 39 5.03 -0.36 -2.83
C GLY A 39 6.49 -0.50 -2.38
N ARG A 40 7.27 0.57 -2.56
CA ARG A 40 8.61 0.67 -1.96
C ARG A 40 8.45 0.64 -0.43
N PRO A 41 9.26 -0.16 0.30
CA PRO A 41 9.27 -0.10 1.76
C PRO A 41 9.53 1.33 2.26
N ARG A 42 8.90 1.70 3.39
CA ARG A 42 9.18 3.00 4.01
C ARG A 42 10.67 3.10 4.35
N SER A 43 11.28 4.22 4.00
CA SER A 43 12.68 4.51 4.33
C SER A 43 12.85 5.03 5.76
N THR A 44 11.77 5.50 6.37
CA THR A 44 11.74 6.03 7.73
C THR A 44 10.99 5.09 8.66
N THR A 45 11.40 5.08 9.93
CA THR A 45 10.70 4.44 11.04
C THR A 45 9.83 5.47 11.75
N ALA A 46 8.81 5.03 12.51
CA ALA A 46 7.95 5.93 13.28
C ALA A 46 8.75 6.88 14.19
N ALA A 47 9.77 6.37 14.88
CA ALA A 47 10.66 7.19 15.71
C ALA A 47 11.43 8.27 14.91
N LYS A 48 11.84 7.97 13.67
CA LYS A 48 12.49 8.98 12.81
C LYS A 48 11.50 10.02 12.32
N ASP A 49 10.26 9.62 12.05
CA ASP A 49 9.19 10.53 11.65
C ASP A 49 8.89 11.52 12.79
N GLU A 50 8.77 11.03 14.04
CA GLU A 50 8.59 11.88 15.22
C GLU A 50 9.75 12.86 15.42
N MET A 51 11.00 12.41 15.25
CA MET A 51 12.17 13.30 15.34
C MET A 51 12.16 14.39 14.27
N ILE A 52 11.76 14.06 13.03
CA ILE A 52 11.62 15.05 11.95
C ILE A 52 10.54 16.07 12.30
N LEU A 53 9.41 15.62 12.86
CA LEU A 53 8.32 16.50 13.28
C LEU A 53 8.76 17.45 14.39
N SER A 54 9.47 16.96 15.42
CA SER A 54 10.01 17.83 16.47
C SER A 54 11.00 18.85 15.93
N GLU A 55 11.86 18.48 14.99
CA GLU A 55 12.80 19.43 14.38
C GLU A 55 12.09 20.50 13.54
N LEU A 56 10.97 20.17 12.90
CA LEU A 56 10.12 21.10 12.17
C LEU A 56 9.30 22.02 13.10
N GLU A 57 8.97 21.56 14.31
CA GLU A 57 8.31 22.38 15.32
C GLU A 57 9.28 23.37 15.99
N GLU A 58 10.52 22.94 16.25
CA GLU A 58 11.55 23.76 16.90
C GLU A 58 12.19 24.79 15.95
N ASN A 59 12.20 24.53 14.64
CA ASN A 59 12.79 25.41 13.63
C ASN A 59 11.75 25.88 12.61
N GLU A 60 11.62 27.19 12.40
CA GLU A 60 10.63 27.77 11.47
C GLU A 60 10.91 27.44 9.98
N ASN A 61 12.17 27.13 9.62
CA ASN A 61 12.55 26.76 8.25
C ASN A 61 13.81 25.86 8.20
N PRO A 62 13.70 24.58 8.59
CA PRO A 62 14.85 23.69 8.63
C PRO A 62 15.23 23.18 7.24
N THR A 63 16.53 23.15 6.96
CA THR A 63 17.09 22.51 5.77
C THR A 63 17.29 21.01 5.99
N SER A 64 17.42 20.25 4.90
CA SER A 64 17.72 18.81 4.96
C SER A 64 18.96 18.49 5.80
N GLU A 65 19.96 19.36 5.80
CA GLU A 65 21.17 19.24 6.62
C GLU A 65 20.87 19.36 8.11
N THR A 66 20.07 20.36 8.52
CA THR A 66 19.68 20.55 9.93
C THR A 66 18.89 19.36 10.47
N ILE A 67 17.94 18.85 9.69
CA ILE A 67 17.15 17.65 10.04
C ILE A 67 18.07 16.43 10.19
N THR A 68 19.03 16.26 9.28
CA THR A 68 19.97 15.13 9.33
C THR A 68 20.92 15.23 10.54
N LEU A 69 21.38 16.44 10.87
CA LEU A 69 22.20 16.70 12.06
C LEU A 69 21.42 16.45 13.35
N GLY A 70 20.17 16.92 13.45
CA GLY A 70 19.28 16.67 14.59
C GLY A 70 19.03 15.18 14.84
N LEU A 71 18.78 14.43 13.76
CA LEU A 71 18.61 12.97 13.80
C LEU A 71 19.87 12.23 14.28
N ASN A 72 21.08 12.71 13.93
CA ASN A 72 22.34 12.07 14.34
C ASN A 72 22.79 12.47 15.76
N ARG A 73 22.38 13.64 16.25
CA ARG A 73 22.70 14.12 17.61
C ARG A 73 21.92 13.40 18.71
N LYS A 74 20.70 12.93 18.41
CA LYS A 74 19.80 12.24 19.35
C LYS A 74 20.01 10.70 19.38
N LYS A 75 21.13 10.21 18.82
CA LYS A 75 21.52 8.79 18.76
C LYS A 75 22.41 8.42 19.94
#